data_AF-A0A0K6GBZ6-F1
#
_entry.id   AF-A0A0K6GBZ6-F1
#
_cell.length_a   1.000
_cell.length_b   1.000
_cell.length_c   1.000
_cell.angle_alpha   90.00
_cell.angle_beta   90.00
_cell.angle_gamma   90.00
#
_symmetry.space_group_name_H-M   'P 1'
#
loop_
_entity.id
_entity.type
_entity.pdbx_description
1 polymer ?
#
loop_
_entity_poly.entity_id
_entity_poly.type
_entity_poly.pdbx_seq_one_letter_code
_entity_poly.pdbx_strand_id
1 'polypeptide(L)'
;MGKRLAYPDAPLEKLDEIYRQSFRKPIHAYGFFVSPVALYKKICGRPESPDTPIEKDVGLFLWDIKQQLYGIGLHKLSIVDVPTPKQYRDNYFQDSGWLIVLGTGFDKTLHVPVSDEFTQCVRNILQTEEPPAWWSMKKYTYPNPKLWIEGREKMMRKAQA
;
A
#
# COMPACT_ATOMS: atom_id res chain seq x y z
N MET A 1 -8.52 -6.65 -16.97
CA MET A 1 -8.47 -7.30 -15.65
C MET A 1 -8.30 -6.23 -14.57
N GLY A 2 -9.06 -6.30 -13.47
CA GLY A 2 -8.97 -5.32 -12.38
C GLY A 2 -7.63 -5.38 -11.64
N LYS A 3 -7.25 -4.27 -11.00
CA LYS A 3 -6.05 -4.23 -10.15
C LYS A 3 -6.29 -5.09 -8.91
N ARG A 4 -5.27 -5.81 -8.43
CA ARG A 4 -5.41 -6.73 -7.28
C ARG A 4 -5.00 -6.06 -5.98
N LEU A 5 -5.68 -6.42 -4.90
CA LEU A 5 -5.29 -6.08 -3.54
C LEU A 5 -4.73 -7.31 -2.81
N ALA A 6 -3.87 -7.06 -1.82
CA ALA A 6 -3.56 -8.09 -0.85
C ALA A 6 -4.82 -8.42 -0.04
N TYR A 7 -4.97 -9.70 0.34
CA TYR A 7 -5.87 -10.01 1.45
C TYR A 7 -5.32 -9.38 2.74
N PRO A 8 -6.20 -8.99 3.68
CA PRO A 8 -5.77 -8.75 5.05
C PRO A 8 -5.19 -10.04 5.65
N ASP A 9 -4.48 -9.94 6.76
CA ASP A 9 -3.98 -11.10 7.53
C ASP A 9 -5.10 -11.84 8.27
N ALA A 10 -6.19 -12.11 7.56
CA ALA A 10 -7.30 -12.91 8.04
C ALA A 10 -6.94 -14.41 8.01
N PRO A 11 -7.52 -15.21 8.92
CA PRO A 11 -7.45 -16.66 8.84
C PRO A 11 -7.88 -17.18 7.46
N LEU A 12 -7.24 -18.26 7.00
CA LEU A 12 -7.49 -18.85 5.66
C LEU A 12 -8.97 -19.12 5.40
N GLU A 13 -9.67 -19.60 6.43
CA GLU A 13 -11.10 -19.91 6.40
C GLU A 13 -11.98 -18.69 6.08
N LYS A 14 -11.53 -17.48 6.45
CA LYS A 14 -12.27 -16.23 6.20
C LYS A 14 -12.00 -15.64 4.81
N LEU A 15 -10.97 -16.09 4.09
CA LEU A 15 -10.62 -15.51 2.79
C LEU A 15 -11.70 -15.77 1.73
N ASP A 16 -12.31 -16.96 1.74
CA ASP A 16 -13.41 -17.32 0.85
C ASP A 16 -14.65 -16.45 1.08
N GLU A 17 -14.97 -16.18 2.35
CA GLU A 17 -16.08 -15.31 2.71
C GLU A 17 -15.82 -13.87 2.25
N ILE A 18 -14.65 -13.32 2.57
CA ILE A 18 -14.23 -11.97 2.14
C ILE A 18 -14.26 -11.86 0.61
N TYR A 19 -13.74 -12.86 -0.09
CA TYR A 19 -13.76 -12.93 -1.56
C TYR A 19 -15.20 -12.85 -2.09
N ARG A 20 -16.10 -13.69 -1.59
CA ARG A 20 -17.49 -13.73 -2.03
C ARG A 20 -18.23 -12.42 -1.75
N GLN A 21 -18.03 -11.84 -0.57
CA GLN A 21 -18.62 -10.55 -0.22
C GLN A 21 -18.11 -9.43 -1.13
N SER A 22 -16.85 -9.47 -1.56
CA SER A 22 -16.26 -8.43 -2.42
C SER A 22 -16.92 -8.30 -3.80
N PHE A 23 -17.66 -9.30 -4.26
CA PHE A 23 -18.46 -9.19 -5.50
C PHE A 23 -19.71 -8.34 -5.35
N ARG A 24 -20.17 -8.14 -4.12
CA ARG A 24 -21.43 -7.43 -3.80
C ARG A 24 -21.19 -6.15 -3.02
N LYS A 25 -20.07 -6.07 -2.29
CA LYS A 25 -19.72 -4.93 -1.44
C LYS A 25 -18.47 -4.21 -1.93
N PRO A 26 -18.46 -2.87 -1.94
CA PRO A 26 -17.28 -2.11 -2.30
C PRO A 26 -16.18 -2.31 -1.26
N ILE A 27 -14.98 -2.68 -1.73
CA ILE A 27 -13.79 -2.75 -0.90
C ILE A 27 -13.35 -1.34 -0.53
N HIS A 28 -13.01 -1.15 0.74
CA HIS A 28 -12.33 0.03 1.25
C HIS A 28 -10.96 -0.36 1.79
N ALA A 29 -9.95 0.45 1.49
CA ALA A 29 -8.62 0.32 2.05
C ALA A 29 -8.44 1.36 3.17
N TYR A 30 -7.86 0.93 4.28
CA TYR A 30 -7.41 1.80 5.35
C TYR A 30 -5.91 1.98 5.24
N GLY A 31 -5.43 3.22 5.14
CA GLY A 31 -4.01 3.45 4.95
C GLY A 31 -3.62 4.88 4.61
N PHE A 32 -2.34 5.04 4.28
CA PHE A 32 -1.72 6.34 4.02
C PHE A 32 -1.61 6.59 2.52
N PHE A 33 -2.06 7.77 2.08
CA PHE A 33 -1.69 8.25 0.77
C PHE A 33 -0.34 8.98 0.86
N VAL A 34 0.52 8.74 -0.11
CA VAL A 34 1.82 9.38 -0.23
C VAL A 34 2.07 9.75 -1.68
N SER A 35 2.47 11.00 -1.93
CA SER A 35 3.09 11.39 -3.19
C SER A 35 4.57 10.97 -3.15
N PRO A 36 5.03 10.04 -4.00
CA PRO A 36 6.41 9.56 -3.99
C PRO A 36 7.44 10.68 -4.13
N VAL A 37 7.16 11.68 -4.98
CA VAL A 37 8.04 12.85 -5.16
C VAL A 37 8.02 13.77 -3.94
N ALA A 38 6.85 13.99 -3.33
CA ALA A 38 6.77 14.79 -2.11
C ALA A 38 7.52 14.10 -0.96
N LEU A 39 7.42 12.78 -0.84
CA LEU A 39 8.15 11.99 0.15
C LEU A 39 9.67 12.13 -0.05
N TYR A 40 10.16 11.96 -1.28
CA TYR A 40 11.58 12.13 -1.59
C TYR A 40 12.09 13.52 -1.20
N LYS A 41 11.38 14.58 -1.63
CA LYS A 41 11.74 15.97 -1.30
C LYS A 41 11.71 16.24 0.21
N LYS A 42 10.79 15.61 0.94
CA LYS A 42 10.68 15.76 2.40
C LYS A 42 11.86 15.11 3.12
N ILE A 43 12.21 13.88 2.76
CA ILE A 43 13.21 13.09 3.49
C ILE A 43 14.64 13.47 3.08
N CYS A 44 14.89 13.65 1.78
CA CYS A 44 16.23 13.95 1.26
C CYS A 44 16.54 15.45 1.16
N GLY A 45 15.56 16.31 1.44
CA GLY A 45 15.68 17.77 1.23
C GLY A 45 15.54 18.17 -0.25
N ARG A 46 15.57 19.49 -0.50
CA ARG A 46 15.80 20.00 -1.87
C ARG A 46 17.29 19.83 -2.19
N PRO A 47 17.68 19.34 -3.37
CA PRO A 47 19.09 19.35 -3.74
C PRO A 47 19.65 20.78 -3.64
N GLU A 48 20.85 20.91 -3.09
CA GLU A 48 21.55 22.20 -2.90
C GLU A 48 21.91 22.86 -4.24
N SER A 49 21.87 22.10 -5.35
CA SER A 49 22.01 22.59 -6.72
C SER A 49 20.67 22.51 -7.48
N PRO A 50 20.33 23.51 -8.32
CA PRO A 50 19.17 23.46 -9.23
C PRO A 50 19.27 22.39 -10.31
N ASP A 51 20.42 21.72 -10.44
CA ASP A 51 20.57 20.55 -11.30
C ASP A 51 19.83 19.37 -10.68
N THR A 52 18.57 19.26 -11.11
CA THR A 52 17.60 18.15 -11.02
C THR A 52 18.07 16.92 -10.24
N PRO A 53 17.33 16.45 -9.22
CA PRO A 53 17.61 15.13 -8.67
C PRO A 53 17.61 14.12 -9.81
N ILE A 54 18.71 13.37 -9.96
CA ILE A 54 18.85 12.40 -11.03
C ILE A 54 17.70 11.41 -10.85
N GLU A 55 16.88 11.16 -11.88
CA GLU A 55 15.72 10.26 -11.77
C GLU A 55 16.08 8.89 -11.14
N LYS A 56 17.33 8.47 -11.34
CA LYS A 56 17.94 7.29 -10.72
C LYS A 56 17.93 7.34 -9.18
N ASP A 57 18.20 8.49 -8.57
CA ASP A 57 18.25 8.67 -7.12
C ASP A 57 16.84 8.60 -6.51
N VAL A 58 15.86 9.17 -7.20
CA VAL A 58 14.44 9.06 -6.82
C VAL A 58 13.99 7.60 -6.94
N GLY A 59 14.34 6.92 -8.02
CA GLY A 59 14.01 5.51 -8.23
C GLY A 59 14.59 4.59 -7.14
N LEU A 60 15.86 4.78 -6.78
CA LEU A 60 16.53 4.02 -5.72
C LEU A 60 15.89 4.30 -4.35
N PHE A 61 15.66 5.57 -4.02
CA PHE A 61 14.98 5.95 -2.77
C PHE A 61 13.60 5.30 -2.65
N LEU A 62 12.79 5.36 -3.71
CA LEU A 62 11.46 4.76 -3.73
C LEU A 62 11.51 3.24 -3.62
N TRP A 63 12.54 2.61 -4.19
CA TRP A 63 12.78 1.19 -4.01
C TRP A 63 13.14 0.87 -2.55
N ASP A 64 14.01 1.64 -1.90
CA ASP A 64 14.39 1.47 -0.49
C ASP A 64 13.18 1.62 0.44
N ILE A 65 12.31 2.61 0.22
CA ILE A 65 11.07 2.76 0.99
C ILE A 65 10.18 1.51 0.85
N LYS A 66 10.04 0.96 -0.36
CA LYS A 66 9.31 -0.29 -0.56
C LYS A 66 9.95 -1.45 0.23
N GLN A 67 11.28 -1.57 0.20
CA GLN A 67 11.98 -2.63 0.95
C GLN A 67 11.77 -2.50 2.47
N GLN A 68 11.83 -1.29 3.01
CA GLN A 68 11.55 -1.06 4.44
C GLN A 68 10.12 -1.45 4.82
N LEU A 69 9.14 -1.07 4.00
CA LEU A 69 7.74 -1.46 4.19
C LEU A 69 7.57 -2.99 4.11
N TYR A 70 8.23 -3.66 3.17
CA TYR A 70 8.18 -5.12 3.07
C TYR A 70 8.87 -5.79 4.26
N GLY A 71 9.97 -5.20 4.76
CA GLY A 71 10.72 -5.69 5.92
C GLY A 71 9.91 -5.71 7.22
N ILE A 72 8.91 -4.83 7.37
CA ILE A 72 7.98 -4.84 8.51
C ILE A 72 6.74 -5.73 8.28
N GLY A 73 6.72 -6.53 7.22
CA GLY A 73 5.66 -7.50 6.94
C GLY A 73 4.58 -7.01 5.97
N LEU A 74 4.69 -5.80 5.41
CA LEU A 74 3.71 -5.31 4.44
C LEU A 74 3.79 -6.11 3.13
N HIS A 75 2.66 -6.62 2.64
CA HIS A 75 2.63 -7.35 1.37
C HIS A 75 2.86 -6.42 0.16
N LYS A 76 3.51 -6.91 -0.90
CA LYS A 76 3.80 -6.11 -2.11
C LYS A 76 2.57 -5.49 -2.80
N LEU A 77 1.41 -6.15 -2.71
CA LEU A 77 0.14 -5.65 -3.24
C LEU A 77 -0.56 -4.64 -2.32
N SER A 78 0.00 -4.37 -1.15
CA SER A 78 -0.48 -3.33 -0.25
C SER A 78 0.07 -1.95 -0.60
N ILE A 79 1.00 -1.85 -1.54
CA ILE A 79 1.45 -0.57 -2.12
C ILE A 79 0.77 -0.44 -3.48
N VAL A 80 -0.16 0.51 -3.58
CA VAL A 80 -1.08 0.60 -4.72
C VAL A 80 -0.97 1.95 -5.40
N ASP A 81 -0.77 1.96 -6.72
CA ASP A 81 -0.82 3.20 -7.49
C ASP A 81 -2.27 3.66 -7.68
N VAL A 82 -2.60 4.80 -7.07
CA VAL A 82 -3.93 5.43 -7.14
C VAL A 82 -3.83 6.83 -7.74
N PRO A 83 -4.88 7.33 -8.41
CA PRO A 83 -4.88 8.71 -8.90
C PRO A 83 -4.67 9.70 -7.76
N THR A 84 -3.84 10.71 -7.98
CA THR A 84 -3.55 11.72 -6.96
C THR A 84 -4.83 12.49 -6.60
N PRO A 85 -5.31 12.42 -5.35
CA PRO A 85 -6.51 13.13 -4.91
C PRO A 85 -6.29 14.64 -4.98
N LYS A 86 -7.36 15.40 -5.24
CA LYS A 86 -7.26 16.85 -5.49
C LYS A 86 -6.50 17.60 -4.40
N GLN A 87 -6.70 17.25 -3.14
CA GLN A 87 -6.04 17.88 -1.99
C GLN A 87 -4.52 17.63 -1.91
N TYR A 88 -3.99 16.64 -2.64
CA TYR A 88 -2.57 16.30 -2.67
C TYR A 88 -1.90 16.59 -4.03
N ARG A 89 -2.62 17.23 -4.97
CA ARG A 89 -2.05 17.64 -6.24
C ARG A 89 -1.17 18.85 -6.01
N ASP A 90 0.12 18.73 -6.29
CA ASP A 90 1.03 19.86 -6.39
C ASP A 90 1.16 20.30 -7.86
N ASN A 91 1.86 21.42 -8.10
CA ASN A 91 2.15 21.92 -9.46
C ASN A 91 3.03 20.96 -10.27
N TYR A 92 3.53 19.88 -9.66
CA TYR A 92 4.38 18.88 -10.29
C TYR A 92 3.50 17.68 -10.67
N PHE A 93 2.99 17.70 -11.90
CA PHE A 93 2.18 16.68 -12.58
C PHE A 93 2.47 15.21 -12.25
N GLN A 94 2.06 14.72 -11.07
CA GLN A 94 1.96 13.30 -10.78
C GLN A 94 0.49 12.90 -10.79
N ASP A 95 0.06 12.30 -11.90
CA ASP A 95 -1.30 11.79 -12.07
C ASP A 95 -1.61 10.61 -11.10
N SER A 96 -0.58 10.01 -10.51
CA SER A 96 -0.69 8.93 -9.54
C SER A 96 0.26 9.06 -8.35
N GLY A 97 -0.21 8.66 -7.17
CA GLY A 97 0.59 8.47 -5.97
C GLY A 97 0.42 7.06 -5.41
N TRP A 98 1.06 6.79 -4.28
CA TRP A 98 0.96 5.51 -3.60
C TRP A 98 -0.09 5.56 -2.49
N LEU A 99 -0.92 4.52 -2.44
CA LEU A 99 -1.70 4.17 -1.28
C LEU A 99 -1.01 2.99 -0.58
N ILE A 100 -0.53 3.22 0.64
CA ILE A 100 0.04 2.21 1.52
C ILE A 100 -1.09 1.64 2.38
N VAL A 101 -1.61 0.50 1.95
CA VAL A 101 -2.78 -0.18 2.53
C VAL A 101 -2.35 -0.98 3.76
N LEU A 102 -2.77 -0.53 4.94
CA LEU A 102 -2.55 -1.24 6.20
C LEU A 102 -3.54 -2.38 6.39
N GLY A 103 -4.78 -2.15 5.95
CA GLY A 103 -5.88 -3.09 6.07
C GLY A 103 -6.97 -2.79 5.06
N THR A 104 -7.88 -3.73 4.92
CA THR A 104 -9.02 -3.62 4.01
C THR A 104 -10.30 -4.02 4.71
N GLY A 105 -11.42 -3.56 4.18
CA GLY A 105 -12.72 -3.68 4.83
C GLY A 105 -13.89 -3.44 3.90
N PHE A 106 -15.09 -3.74 4.41
CA PHE A 106 -16.36 -3.32 3.81
C PHE A 106 -16.99 -2.25 4.69
N ASP A 107 -17.69 -1.29 4.08
CA ASP A 107 -18.43 -0.26 4.81
C ASP A 107 -17.57 0.50 5.85
N LYS A 108 -16.26 0.64 5.55
CA LYS A 108 -15.24 1.22 6.44
C LYS A 108 -15.09 0.49 7.78
N THR A 109 -15.33 -0.81 7.79
CA THR A 109 -15.02 -1.72 8.89
C THR A 109 -13.95 -2.70 8.44
N LEU A 110 -12.82 -2.72 9.15
CA LEU A 110 -11.70 -3.61 8.85
C LEU A 110 -12.10 -5.08 8.94
N HIS A 111 -11.59 -5.90 8.03
CA HIS A 111 -11.71 -7.36 8.12
C HIS A 111 -10.93 -7.93 9.31
N VAL A 112 -9.78 -7.33 9.60
CA VAL A 112 -8.89 -7.67 10.72
C VAL A 112 -8.38 -6.36 11.33
N PRO A 113 -8.38 -6.21 12.67
CA PRO A 113 -7.80 -5.04 13.32
C PRO A 113 -6.35 -4.82 12.89
N VAL A 114 -5.99 -3.57 12.65
CA VAL A 114 -4.61 -3.17 12.40
C VAL A 114 -4.03 -2.70 13.73
N SER A 115 -2.86 -3.19 14.12
CA SER A 115 -2.25 -2.78 15.39
C SER A 115 -1.67 -1.37 15.31
N ASP A 116 -1.64 -0.70 16.46
CA ASP A 116 -1.08 0.65 16.58
C ASP A 116 0.43 0.62 16.36
N GLU A 117 1.12 -0.43 16.80
CA GLU A 117 2.56 -0.58 16.57
C GLU A 117 2.88 -0.68 15.08
N PHE A 118 2.11 -1.48 14.33
CA PHE A 118 2.31 -1.61 12.89
C PHE A 118 2.02 -0.29 12.16
N THR A 119 0.93 0.38 12.56
CA THR A 119 0.57 1.70 12.03
C THR A 119 1.69 2.71 12.28
N GLN A 120 2.29 2.71 13.47
CA GLN A 120 3.38 3.62 13.82
C GLN A 120 4.68 3.28 13.07
N CYS A 121 5.00 2.00 12.87
CA CYS A 121 6.15 1.59 12.04
C CYS A 121 6.02 2.12 10.61
N VAL A 122 4.85 1.94 9.99
CA VAL A 122 4.60 2.48 8.64
C VAL A 122 4.68 4.01 8.65
N ARG A 123 4.09 4.67 9.64
CA ARG A 123 4.14 6.13 9.79
C ARG A 123 5.58 6.64 9.86
N ASN A 124 6.44 5.98 10.62
CA ASN A 124 7.85 6.35 10.80
C ASN A 124 8.62 6.23 9.49
N ILE A 125 8.42 5.14 8.73
CA ILE A 125 9.06 4.94 7.41
C ILE A 125 8.64 6.05 6.43
N LEU A 126 7.34 6.39 6.41
CA LEU A 126 6.79 7.40 5.51
C LEU A 126 7.02 8.84 6.02
N GLN A 127 7.54 8.98 7.25
CA GLN A 127 7.65 10.25 7.97
C GLN A 127 6.40 11.12 7.85
N THR A 128 5.19 10.53 7.94
CA THR A 128 3.93 11.28 7.79
C THR A 128 3.32 11.62 9.14
N GLU A 129 2.72 12.80 9.27
CA GLU A 129 1.97 13.21 10.46
C GLU A 129 0.47 12.93 10.30
N GLU A 130 0.02 12.71 9.06
CA GLU A 130 -1.39 12.45 8.78
C GLU A 130 -1.80 11.08 9.35
N PRO A 131 -3.03 10.96 9.91
CA PRO A 131 -3.58 9.67 10.26
C PRO A 131 -3.93 8.87 8.99
N PRO A 132 -3.92 7.53 9.06
CA PRO A 132 -4.44 6.71 7.98
C PRO A 132 -5.93 6.99 7.77
N ALA A 133 -6.36 6.94 6.51
CA ALA A 133 -7.71 7.26 6.10
C ALA A 133 -8.35 6.11 5.32
N TRP A 134 -9.67 6.21 5.10
CA TRP A 134 -10.42 5.25 4.29
C TRP A 134 -10.47 5.66 2.82
N TRP A 135 -10.13 4.71 1.95
CA TRP A 135 -10.03 4.88 0.51
C TRP A 135 -10.96 3.90 -0.21
N SER A 136 -11.77 4.41 -1.14
CA SER A 136 -12.67 3.56 -1.93
C SER A 136 -11.92 2.85 -3.05
N MET A 137 -12.00 1.53 -3.09
CA MET A 137 -11.23 0.70 -4.02
C MET A 137 -12.10 0.12 -5.14
N LYS A 138 -12.96 0.95 -5.75
CA LYS A 138 -13.99 0.52 -6.74
C LYS A 138 -13.47 -0.31 -7.93
N LYS A 139 -12.20 -0.15 -8.32
CA LYS A 139 -11.59 -0.86 -9.46
C LYS A 139 -10.69 -2.02 -9.05
N TYR A 140 -10.69 -2.37 -7.77
CA TYR A 140 -9.84 -3.39 -7.19
C TYR A 140 -10.65 -4.60 -6.76
N THR A 141 -10.01 -5.76 -6.84
CA THR A 141 -10.59 -7.02 -6.38
C THR A 141 -9.55 -7.79 -5.60
N TYR A 142 -10.01 -8.65 -4.70
CA TYR A 142 -9.13 -9.67 -4.15
C TYR A 142 -8.79 -10.72 -5.22
N PRO A 143 -7.60 -11.32 -5.19
CA PRO A 143 -7.30 -12.50 -5.98
C PRO A 143 -8.19 -13.67 -5.55
N ASN A 144 -8.32 -14.70 -6.38
CA ASN A 144 -8.97 -15.94 -5.96
C ASN A 144 -8.21 -16.53 -4.73
N PRO A 145 -8.91 -16.89 -3.62
CA PRO A 145 -8.29 -17.42 -2.41
C PRO A 145 -7.37 -18.61 -2.64
N LYS A 146 -7.77 -19.56 -3.50
CA LYS A 146 -6.96 -20.74 -3.80
C LYS A 146 -5.61 -20.36 -4.40
N LEU A 147 -5.61 -19.46 -5.39
CA LEU A 147 -4.39 -18.95 -6.03
C LEU A 147 -3.55 -18.11 -5.06
N TRP A 148 -4.19 -17.39 -4.14
CA TRP A 148 -3.51 -16.60 -3.11
C TRP A 148 -2.74 -17.47 -2.13
N ILE A 149 -3.38 -18.54 -1.64
CA ILE A 149 -2.82 -19.49 -0.67
C ILE A 149 -1.66 -20.25 -1.30
N GLU A 150 -1.86 -20.84 -2.48
CA GLU A 150 -0.80 -21.56 -3.22
C GLU A 150 0.42 -20.66 -3.48
N GLY A 151 0.17 -19.37 -3.80
CA GLY A 151 1.22 -18.38 -3.97
C GLY A 151 2.02 -18.12 -2.69
N ARG A 152 1.36 -18.00 -1.53
CA ARG A 152 2.02 -17.79 -0.23
C ARG A 152 2.86 -19.00 0.16
N GLU A 153 2.32 -20.21 0.05
CA GLU A 153 3.04 -21.44 0.37
C GLU A 153 4.30 -21.60 -0.48
N LYS A 154 4.21 -21.30 -1.78
CA LYS A 154 5.36 -21.35 -2.69
C LYS A 154 6.45 -20.33 -2.32
N MET A 155 6.07 -19.14 -1.88
CA MET A 155 7.02 -18.13 -1.39
C MET A 155 7.69 -18.58 -0.09
N MET A 156 6.94 -19.13 0.86
CA MET A 156 7.48 -19.62 2.13
C MET A 156 8.47 -20.78 1.93
N ARG A 157 8.16 -21.75 1.07
CA ARG A 157 9.08 -22.85 0.74
C ARG A 157 10.39 -22.36 0.10
N LYS A 158 10.33 -21.31 -0.72
CA LYS A 158 11.51 -20.70 -1.34
C LYS A 158 12.35 -19.87 -0.36
N ALA A 159 11.76 -19.36 0.71
CA ALA A 159 12.48 -18.63 1.74
C ALA A 159 13.21 -19.56 2.73
N GLN A 160 12.87 -20.85 2.73
CA GLN A 160 13.43 -21.89 3.60
C GLN A 160 14.43 -22.82 2.89
N ALA A 161 14.61 -22.67 1.57
CA ALA A 161 15.51 -23.45 0.72
C ALA A 161 16.72 -22.60 0.32
#